data_AF-A0A655Y3B3-F1
#
_entry.id   AF-A0A655Y3B3-F1
#
_cell.length_a   1.000
_cell.length_b   1.000
_cell.length_c   1.000
_cell.angle_alpha   90.00
_cell.angle_beta   90.00
_cell.angle_gamma   90.00
#
_symmetry.space_group_name_H-M   'P 1'
#
loop_
_entity.id
_entity.type
_entity.pdbx_description
1 polymer ?
#
loop_
_entity_poly.entity_id
_entity_poly.type
_entity_poly.pdbx_seq_one_letter_code
_entity_poly.pdbx_strand_id
1 'polypeptide(L)'
;MTLANQLGISQAARQSCWRILRIAVHPDCQRQGIGSQLLTHFIAQHHADYYATSFGVSEDLLPFWLANHFVPIKLGSHRDQASGCYSLLMVRGEHLDWLEQAKQQFSAHWIFELSDSLQALEPQIIQQLLPSTVALPQPLIPLELIERYARGGANYESVAVWLYAWLLATAPSLESLSPLLISKILQRKSWAACAEQFQLSGKRQVEQAVRTEILALLVNLQCKYTLPI
;
A
#
# COMPACT_ATOMS: atom_id res chain seq x y z
N MET A 1 12.35 -4.82 -5.08
CA MET A 1 12.27 -3.37 -5.36
C MET A 1 11.02 -2.71 -4.78
N THR A 2 9.81 -3.27 -4.98
CA THR A 2 8.54 -2.75 -4.43
C THR A 2 8.51 -2.57 -2.91
N LEU A 3 8.99 -3.56 -2.15
CA LEU A 3 9.03 -3.52 -0.67
C LEU A 3 9.81 -2.30 -0.14
N ALA A 4 11.03 -2.08 -0.62
CA ALA A 4 11.86 -0.96 -0.19
C ALA A 4 11.33 0.39 -0.70
N ASN A 5 10.89 0.48 -1.96
CA ASN A 5 10.53 1.76 -2.57
C ASN A 5 9.13 2.26 -2.21
N GLN A 6 8.19 1.34 -1.94
CA GLN A 6 6.78 1.71 -1.75
C GLN A 6 6.26 1.41 -0.35
N LEU A 7 6.89 0.50 0.40
CA LEU A 7 6.56 0.25 1.80
C LEU A 7 7.63 0.78 2.77
N GLY A 8 8.77 1.26 2.25
CA GLY A 8 9.89 1.73 3.09
C GLY A 8 10.63 0.60 3.81
N ILE A 9 10.34 -0.66 3.49
CA ILE A 9 10.89 -1.83 4.17
C ILE A 9 12.24 -2.20 3.52
N SER A 10 13.28 -1.51 3.94
CA SER A 10 14.64 -1.70 3.42
C SER A 10 15.26 -3.03 3.82
N GLN A 11 14.87 -3.60 4.96
CA GLN A 11 15.36 -4.90 5.44
C GLN A 11 15.04 -6.02 4.45
N ALA A 12 13.83 -6.03 3.87
CA ALA A 12 13.41 -7.03 2.89
C ALA A 12 14.23 -7.01 1.58
N ALA A 13 14.95 -5.91 1.30
CA ALA A 13 15.85 -5.83 0.14
C ALA A 13 17.22 -6.48 0.39
N ARG A 14 17.57 -6.77 1.65
CA ARG A 14 18.81 -7.45 2.04
C ARG A 14 18.64 -8.96 2.20
N GLN A 15 17.40 -9.44 2.14
CA GLN A 15 17.02 -10.84 2.31
C GLN A 15 16.85 -11.54 0.96
N SER A 16 17.19 -12.82 0.92
CA SER A 16 16.97 -13.73 -0.20
C SER A 16 15.48 -13.98 -0.42
N CYS A 17 15.05 -14.01 -1.69
CA CYS A 17 13.64 -14.18 -2.01
C CYS A 17 13.42 -14.97 -3.30
N TRP A 18 12.49 -15.93 -3.25
CA TRP A 18 11.88 -16.52 -4.44
C TRP A 18 10.55 -15.83 -4.75
N ARG A 19 10.45 -15.23 -5.94
CA ARG A 19 9.19 -14.69 -6.44
C ARG A 19 8.50 -15.70 -7.34
N ILE A 20 7.36 -16.21 -6.90
CA ILE A 20 6.52 -17.11 -7.69
C ILE A 20 5.83 -16.26 -8.77
N LEU A 21 6.21 -16.49 -10.02
CA LEU A 21 5.66 -15.76 -11.16
C LEU A 21 4.34 -16.36 -11.63
N ARG A 22 4.31 -17.68 -11.69
CA ARG A 22 3.17 -18.46 -12.16
C ARG A 22 3.15 -19.79 -11.41
N ILE A 23 1.93 -20.25 -11.14
CA ILE A 23 1.63 -21.61 -10.73
C ILE A 23 0.47 -22.08 -11.60
N ALA A 24 0.58 -23.29 -12.14
CA ALA A 24 -0.42 -23.83 -13.05
C ALA A 24 -0.75 -25.26 -12.63
N VAL A 25 -2.04 -25.55 -12.56
CA VAL A 25 -2.59 -26.89 -12.38
C VAL A 25 -3.61 -27.09 -13.50
N HIS A 26 -3.56 -28.25 -14.15
CA HIS A 26 -4.49 -28.60 -15.21
C HIS A 26 -5.95 -28.41 -14.73
N PRO A 27 -6.87 -27.83 -15.53
CA PRO A 27 -8.24 -27.50 -15.10
C PRO A 27 -8.97 -28.67 -14.42
N ASP A 28 -8.89 -29.86 -15.00
CA ASP A 28 -9.54 -31.07 -14.46
C ASP A 28 -8.96 -31.57 -13.12
N CYS A 29 -7.80 -31.04 -12.72
CA CYS A 29 -7.08 -31.40 -11.51
C CYS A 29 -7.06 -30.27 -10.47
N GLN A 30 -7.74 -29.14 -10.74
CA GLN A 30 -7.84 -28.02 -9.80
C GLN A 30 -8.69 -28.39 -8.58
N ARG A 31 -8.53 -27.62 -7.49
CA ARG A 31 -9.26 -27.80 -6.22
C ARG A 31 -9.04 -29.16 -5.53
N GLN A 32 -8.08 -29.97 -5.98
CA GLN A 32 -7.67 -31.24 -5.35
C GLN A 32 -6.40 -31.08 -4.46
N GLY A 33 -5.98 -29.85 -4.17
CA GLY A 33 -4.79 -29.58 -3.34
C GLY A 33 -3.44 -29.70 -4.04
N ILE A 34 -3.40 -30.09 -5.32
CA ILE A 34 -2.16 -30.30 -6.09
C ILE A 34 -1.27 -29.04 -6.13
N GLY A 35 -1.87 -27.86 -6.35
CA GLY A 35 -1.12 -26.61 -6.35
C GLY A 35 -0.44 -26.33 -5.01
N SER A 36 -1.12 -26.64 -3.90
CA SER A 36 -0.56 -26.48 -2.55
C SER A 36 0.55 -27.48 -2.28
N GLN A 37 0.41 -28.72 -2.75
CA GLN A 37 1.45 -29.74 -2.67
C GLN A 37 2.71 -29.34 -3.46
N LEU A 38 2.53 -28.85 -4.70
CA LEU A 38 3.62 -28.34 -5.53
C LEU A 38 4.35 -27.19 -4.83
N LEU A 39 3.60 -26.23 -4.30
CA LEU A 39 4.15 -25.08 -3.59
C LEU A 39 4.91 -25.49 -2.32
N THR A 40 4.36 -26.44 -1.56
CA THR A 40 4.99 -26.97 -0.34
C THR A 40 6.29 -27.69 -0.68
N HIS A 41 6.28 -28.52 -1.72
CA HIS A 41 7.47 -29.22 -2.19
C HIS A 41 8.56 -28.25 -2.67
N PHE A 42 8.18 -27.22 -3.44
CA PHE A 42 9.10 -26.19 -3.89
C PHE A 42 9.76 -25.45 -2.71
N ILE A 43 8.97 -24.98 -1.75
CA ILE A 43 9.46 -24.27 -0.55
C ILE A 43 10.42 -25.16 0.26
N ALA A 44 10.12 -26.45 0.37
CA ALA A 44 10.98 -27.40 1.09
C ALA A 44 12.32 -27.65 0.38
N GLN A 45 12.38 -27.53 -0.94
CA GLN A 45 13.61 -27.75 -1.73
C GLN A 45 14.43 -26.48 -1.97
N HIS A 46 13.79 -25.31 -1.93
CA HIS A 46 14.39 -24.04 -2.32
C HIS A 46 14.31 -23.01 -1.21
N HIS A 47 15.12 -23.20 -0.17
CA HIS A 47 15.19 -22.29 0.97
C HIS A 47 15.51 -20.84 0.54
N ALA A 48 14.78 -19.90 1.12
CA ALA A 48 15.00 -18.46 1.07
C ALA A 48 14.43 -17.83 2.34
N ASP A 49 14.83 -16.60 2.66
CA ASP A 49 14.30 -15.87 3.82
C ASP A 49 12.78 -15.64 3.67
N TYR A 50 12.30 -15.40 2.45
CA TYR A 50 10.88 -15.32 2.16
C TYR A 50 10.53 -15.66 0.70
N TYR A 51 9.25 -15.94 0.49
CA TYR A 51 8.63 -16.19 -0.81
C TYR A 51 7.62 -15.08 -1.07
N ALA A 52 7.55 -14.62 -2.31
CA ALA A 52 6.64 -13.55 -2.71
C ALA A 52 5.84 -13.95 -3.94
N THR A 53 4.63 -13.41 -4.06
CA THR A 53 3.83 -13.48 -5.27
C THR A 53 3.14 -12.15 -5.52
N SER A 54 2.98 -11.78 -6.78
CA SER A 54 2.20 -10.61 -7.19
C SER A 54 1.34 -11.00 -8.38
N PHE A 55 0.03 -10.89 -8.21
CA PHE A 55 -0.96 -11.39 -9.17
C PHE A 55 -2.17 -10.45 -9.24
N GLY A 56 -2.92 -10.50 -10.34
CA GLY A 56 -4.23 -9.85 -10.42
C GLY A 56 -5.22 -10.55 -9.50
N VAL A 57 -5.71 -9.86 -8.48
CA VAL A 57 -6.59 -10.43 -7.45
C VAL A 57 -7.89 -10.94 -8.09
N SER A 58 -8.30 -12.13 -7.70
CA SER A 58 -9.54 -12.77 -8.16
C SER A 58 -10.09 -13.69 -7.06
N GLU A 59 -11.38 -13.98 -7.15
CA GLU A 59 -12.12 -14.74 -6.14
C GLU A 59 -11.60 -16.17 -5.98
N ASP A 60 -11.12 -16.79 -7.07
CA ASP A 60 -10.58 -18.14 -7.05
C ASP A 60 -9.12 -18.21 -6.57
N LEU A 61 -8.32 -17.18 -6.85
CA LEU A 61 -6.87 -17.24 -6.63
C LEU A 61 -6.45 -16.71 -5.25
N LEU A 62 -7.16 -15.71 -4.71
CA LEU A 62 -6.86 -15.19 -3.38
C LEU A 62 -6.97 -16.27 -2.27
N PRO A 63 -8.03 -17.10 -2.22
CA PRO A 63 -8.13 -18.16 -1.21
C PRO A 63 -6.99 -19.18 -1.30
N PHE A 64 -6.51 -19.48 -2.52
CA PHE A 64 -5.38 -20.38 -2.71
C PHE A 64 -4.13 -19.86 -1.99
N TRP A 65 -3.79 -18.59 -2.15
CA TRP A 65 -2.60 -18.01 -1.52
C TRP A 65 -2.75 -17.89 -0.01
N LEU A 66 -3.92 -17.45 0.48
CA LEU A 66 -4.21 -17.37 1.92
C LEU A 66 -4.11 -18.75 2.59
N ALA A 67 -4.68 -19.79 1.97
CA ALA A 67 -4.61 -21.16 2.46
C ALA A 67 -3.19 -21.73 2.48
N ASN A 68 -2.28 -21.18 1.67
CA ASN A 68 -0.86 -21.54 1.63
C ASN A 68 0.02 -20.62 2.50
N HIS A 69 -0.59 -19.90 3.45
CA HIS A 69 0.07 -19.04 4.44
C HIS A 69 0.79 -17.83 3.83
N PHE A 70 0.37 -17.37 2.65
CA PHE A 70 0.78 -16.07 2.14
C PHE A 70 -0.08 -14.99 2.79
N VAL A 71 0.57 -13.89 3.17
CA VAL A 71 -0.03 -12.76 3.84
C VAL A 71 -0.05 -11.57 2.87
N PRO A 72 -1.19 -10.87 2.71
CA PRO A 72 -1.26 -9.68 1.88
C PRO A 72 -0.50 -8.53 2.54
N ILE A 73 0.32 -7.84 1.75
CA ILE A 73 1.14 -6.71 2.22
C ILE A 73 1.00 -5.46 1.36
N LYS A 74 0.44 -5.58 0.15
CA LYS A 74 0.10 -4.44 -0.70
C LYS A 74 -0.98 -4.80 -1.71
N LEU A 75 -1.94 -3.91 -1.89
CA LEU A 75 -2.90 -3.92 -2.99
C LEU A 75 -2.61 -2.70 -3.88
N GLY A 76 -2.56 -2.90 -5.19
CA GLY A 76 -2.36 -1.82 -6.16
C GLY A 76 -3.58 -0.92 -6.24
N SER A 77 -3.37 0.37 -6.51
CA SER A 77 -4.43 1.39 -6.55
C SER A 77 -5.13 1.51 -7.91
N HIS A 78 -4.67 0.75 -8.91
CA HIS A 78 -5.25 0.76 -10.26
C HIS A 78 -5.41 -0.66 -10.79
N ARG A 79 -6.44 -0.86 -11.60
CA ARG A 79 -6.61 -2.08 -12.39
C ARG A 79 -5.57 -2.11 -13.50
N ASP A 80 -4.95 -3.26 -13.68
CA ASP A 80 -4.07 -3.52 -14.82
C ASP A 80 -4.90 -3.53 -16.11
N GLN A 81 -4.38 -2.90 -17.18
CA GLN A 81 -5.14 -2.71 -18.42
C GLN A 81 -5.44 -4.01 -19.17
N ALA A 82 -4.60 -5.03 -19.01
CA ALA A 82 -4.77 -6.30 -19.72
C ALA A 82 -5.70 -7.25 -18.97
N SER A 83 -5.57 -7.34 -17.65
CA SER A 83 -6.35 -8.26 -16.81
C SER A 83 -7.62 -7.64 -16.24
N GLY A 84 -7.70 -6.32 -16.17
CA GLY A 84 -8.79 -5.62 -15.47
C GLY A 84 -8.77 -5.83 -13.95
N CYS A 85 -7.78 -6.51 -13.38
CA CYS A 85 -7.71 -6.79 -11.94
C CYS A 85 -6.76 -5.82 -11.22
N TYR A 86 -7.01 -5.59 -9.93
CA TYR A 86 -6.04 -4.94 -9.05
C TYR A 86 -4.91 -5.92 -8.72
N SER A 87 -3.65 -5.47 -8.71
CA SER A 87 -2.52 -6.33 -8.33
C SER A 87 -2.41 -6.46 -6.82
N LEU A 88 -2.40 -7.69 -6.30
CA LEU A 88 -2.13 -7.98 -4.89
C LEU A 88 -0.74 -8.59 -4.74
N LEU A 89 0.06 -8.01 -3.85
CA LEU A 89 1.35 -8.53 -3.42
C LEU A 89 1.17 -9.25 -2.09
N MET A 90 1.61 -10.50 -2.05
CA MET A 90 1.58 -11.32 -0.85
C MET A 90 2.95 -11.95 -0.60
N VAL A 91 3.26 -12.20 0.67
CA VAL A 91 4.53 -12.80 1.09
C VAL A 91 4.31 -13.91 2.09
N ARG A 92 5.23 -14.88 2.11
CA ARG A 92 5.32 -15.92 3.12
C ARG A 92 6.77 -16.05 3.55
N GLY A 93 7.04 -16.07 4.83
CA GLY A 93 8.36 -16.34 5.37
C GLY A 93 8.27 -16.59 6.86
N GLU A 94 9.29 -17.23 7.40
CA GLU A 94 9.41 -17.49 8.84
C GLU A 94 10.29 -16.39 9.45
N HIS A 95 9.92 -15.91 10.64
CA HIS A 95 10.71 -14.93 11.39
C HIS A 95 11.09 -13.64 10.63
N LEU A 96 10.10 -13.04 9.97
CA LEU A 96 10.28 -11.75 9.29
C LEU A 96 9.93 -10.59 10.23
N ASP A 97 10.95 -9.96 10.82
CA ASP A 97 10.77 -8.83 11.76
C ASP A 97 9.95 -7.67 11.17
N TRP A 98 10.03 -7.47 9.84
CA TRP A 98 9.31 -6.43 9.13
C TRP A 98 7.88 -6.82 8.71
N LEU A 99 7.48 -8.10 8.82
CA LEU A 99 6.19 -8.56 8.30
C LEU A 99 5.02 -7.97 9.09
N GLU A 100 5.15 -7.85 10.41
CA GLU A 100 4.10 -7.21 11.22
C GLU A 100 3.93 -5.73 10.87
N GLN A 101 5.02 -5.01 10.66
CA GLN A 101 4.97 -3.64 10.15
C GLN A 101 4.28 -3.59 8.77
N ALA A 102 4.61 -4.51 7.86
CA ALA A 102 3.99 -4.58 6.54
C ALA A 102 2.47 -4.85 6.63
N LYS A 103 2.03 -5.74 7.53
CA LYS A 103 0.61 -6.06 7.75
C LYS A 103 -0.17 -4.87 8.31
N GLN A 104 0.44 -4.12 9.23
CA GLN A 104 -0.15 -2.90 9.77
C GLN A 104 -0.26 -1.81 8.70
N GLN A 105 0.81 -1.59 7.92
CA GLN A 105 0.79 -0.65 6.80
C GLN A 105 -0.26 -1.04 5.75
N PHE A 106 -0.33 -2.32 5.39
CA PHE A 106 -1.35 -2.85 4.50
C PHE A 106 -2.74 -2.51 5.04
N SER A 107 -3.04 -2.90 6.29
CA SER A 107 -4.32 -2.70 6.96
C SER A 107 -4.76 -1.23 6.93
N ALA A 108 -3.87 -0.30 7.28
CA ALA A 108 -4.16 1.13 7.22
C ALA A 108 -4.44 1.58 5.78
N HIS A 109 -3.60 1.15 4.84
CA HIS A 109 -3.66 1.59 3.46
C HIS A 109 -4.91 1.11 2.73
N TRP A 110 -5.19 -0.19 2.74
CA TRP A 110 -6.30 -0.73 1.95
C TRP A 110 -7.65 -0.25 2.47
N ILE A 111 -7.84 -0.10 3.79
CA ILE A 111 -9.06 0.48 4.39
C ILE A 111 -9.27 1.93 3.91
N PHE A 112 -8.19 2.72 3.90
CA PHE A 112 -8.25 4.09 3.38
C PHE A 112 -8.64 4.10 1.90
N GLU A 113 -7.97 3.26 1.11
CA GLU A 113 -8.17 3.19 -0.34
C GLU A 113 -9.54 2.64 -0.75
N LEU A 114 -10.20 1.80 0.07
CA LEU A 114 -11.58 1.35 -0.18
C LEU A 114 -12.56 2.50 -0.37
N SER A 115 -12.30 3.64 0.26
CA SER A 115 -13.12 4.85 0.14
C SER A 115 -12.54 5.87 -0.85
N ASP A 116 -11.45 5.53 -1.55
CA ASP A 116 -10.81 6.34 -2.58
C ASP A 116 -10.57 5.52 -3.87
N SER A 117 -9.35 5.02 -4.13
CA SER A 117 -9.02 4.37 -5.42
C SER A 117 -9.57 2.95 -5.62
N LEU A 118 -9.98 2.28 -4.54
CA LEU A 118 -10.49 0.91 -4.54
C LEU A 118 -12.01 0.83 -4.43
N GLN A 119 -12.75 1.93 -4.68
CA GLN A 119 -14.22 1.92 -4.68
C GLN A 119 -14.83 0.90 -5.65
N ALA A 120 -14.10 0.55 -6.72
CA ALA A 120 -14.52 -0.44 -7.71
C ALA A 120 -14.09 -1.87 -7.37
N LEU A 121 -13.45 -2.13 -6.23
CA LEU A 121 -13.03 -3.48 -5.84
C LEU A 121 -14.25 -4.35 -5.53
N GLU A 122 -14.21 -5.60 -5.99
CA GLU A 122 -15.33 -6.54 -5.85
C GLU A 122 -15.57 -6.88 -4.36
N PRO A 123 -16.83 -6.83 -3.87
CA PRO A 123 -17.15 -7.11 -2.47
C PRO A 123 -16.67 -8.48 -1.96
N GLN A 124 -16.65 -9.49 -2.83
CA GLN A 124 -16.15 -10.84 -2.53
C GLN A 124 -14.67 -10.81 -2.14
N ILE A 125 -13.86 -10.00 -2.86
CA ILE A 125 -12.44 -9.83 -2.56
C ILE A 125 -12.26 -9.09 -1.23
N ILE A 126 -13.07 -8.05 -0.99
CA ILE A 126 -13.08 -7.34 0.30
C ILE A 126 -13.36 -8.32 1.44
N GLN A 127 -14.39 -9.15 1.30
CA GLN A 127 -14.77 -10.15 2.29
C GLN A 127 -13.63 -11.14 2.59
N GLN A 128 -12.89 -11.57 1.56
CA GLN A 128 -11.76 -12.48 1.72
C GLN A 128 -10.52 -11.80 2.36
N LEU A 129 -10.34 -10.49 2.17
CA LEU A 129 -9.22 -9.73 2.76
C LEU A 129 -9.48 -9.25 4.18
N LEU A 130 -10.74 -9.07 4.58
CA LEU A 130 -11.12 -8.59 5.92
C LEU A 130 -10.44 -9.38 7.06
N PRO A 131 -10.39 -10.72 7.07
CA PRO A 131 -9.71 -11.48 8.13
C PRO A 131 -8.20 -11.24 8.21
N SER A 132 -7.57 -10.78 7.13
CA SER A 132 -6.14 -10.43 7.10
C SER A 132 -5.86 -9.04 7.66
N THR A 133 -6.91 -8.31 8.03
CA THR A 133 -6.82 -6.94 8.54
C THR A 133 -6.52 -6.97 10.03
N VAL A 134 -5.44 -6.31 10.40
CA VAL A 134 -5.03 -6.20 11.80
C VAL A 134 -5.65 -4.93 12.37
N ALA A 135 -6.23 -5.02 13.56
CA ALA A 135 -6.67 -3.84 14.31
C ALA A 135 -5.47 -2.89 14.51
N LEU A 136 -5.62 -1.62 14.18
CA LEU A 136 -4.52 -0.65 14.21
C LEU A 136 -4.46 0.02 15.59
N PRO A 137 -3.45 -0.28 16.43
CA PRO A 137 -3.12 0.59 17.56
C PRO A 137 -2.36 1.80 16.99
N GLN A 138 -3.08 2.77 16.40
CA GLN A 138 -2.55 3.98 15.75
C GLN A 138 -1.32 3.76 14.85
N PRO A 139 -1.48 3.71 13.52
CA PRO A 139 -0.36 3.35 12.67
C PRO A 139 0.74 4.41 12.77
N LEU A 140 1.98 3.97 13.02
CA LEU A 140 3.16 4.84 13.03
C LEU A 140 3.29 5.51 11.67
N ILE A 141 3.19 6.83 11.63
CA ILE A 141 3.23 7.62 10.39
C ILE A 141 4.68 7.63 9.87
N PRO A 142 4.98 7.05 8.69
CA PRO A 142 6.32 7.03 8.14
C PRO A 142 6.66 8.39 7.53
N LEU A 143 7.13 9.33 8.36
CA LEU A 143 7.47 10.70 7.93
C LEU A 143 8.49 10.75 6.79
N GLU A 144 9.47 9.84 6.78
CA GLU A 144 10.46 9.73 5.69
C GLU A 144 9.81 9.46 4.32
N LEU A 145 8.73 8.66 4.29
CA LEU A 145 8.02 8.34 3.06
C LEU A 145 7.21 9.56 2.57
N ILE A 146 6.61 10.30 3.50
CA ILE A 146 5.93 11.57 3.21
C ILE A 146 6.94 12.60 2.65
N GLU A 147 8.10 12.73 3.27
CA GLU A 147 9.16 13.63 2.83
C GLU A 147 9.70 13.24 1.44
N ARG A 148 9.90 11.93 1.19
CA ARG A 148 10.29 11.41 -0.12
C ARG A 148 9.24 11.74 -1.18
N TYR A 149 7.95 11.60 -0.90
CA TYR A 149 6.87 12.03 -1.81
C TYR A 149 6.90 13.53 -2.06
N ALA A 150 7.05 14.33 -1.00
CA ALA A 150 7.06 15.78 -1.09
C ALA A 150 8.23 16.29 -1.97
N ARG A 151 9.36 15.57 -1.98
CA ARG A 151 10.50 15.78 -2.91
C ARG A 151 10.34 15.13 -4.29
N GLY A 152 9.26 14.41 -4.54
CA GLY A 152 8.93 13.76 -5.81
C GLY A 152 9.53 12.36 -6.03
N GLY A 153 10.10 11.74 -5.00
CA GLY A 153 10.70 10.40 -5.06
C GLY A 153 9.74 9.24 -4.78
N ALA A 154 8.46 9.52 -4.51
CA ALA A 154 7.39 8.54 -4.33
C ALA A 154 6.10 9.03 -5.03
N ASN A 155 5.13 8.14 -5.26
CA ASN A 155 3.83 8.50 -5.83
C ASN A 155 2.82 8.85 -4.73
N TYR A 156 1.78 9.61 -5.07
CA TYR A 156 0.75 10.04 -4.12
C TYR A 156 0.02 8.86 -3.51
N GLU A 157 -0.29 7.86 -4.31
CA GLU A 157 -1.08 6.71 -3.90
C GLU A 157 -0.40 6.00 -2.71
N SER A 158 0.92 5.79 -2.75
CA SER A 158 1.64 5.13 -1.63
C SER A 158 1.67 5.94 -0.33
N VAL A 159 1.37 7.25 -0.37
CA VAL A 159 1.42 8.14 0.80
C VAL A 159 0.08 8.73 1.20
N ALA A 160 -0.98 8.56 0.42
CA ALA A 160 -2.27 9.22 0.63
C ALA A 160 -2.83 8.96 2.04
N VAL A 161 -2.82 7.70 2.49
CA VAL A 161 -3.22 7.30 3.84
C VAL A 161 -2.38 8.00 4.92
N TRP A 162 -1.07 8.10 4.71
CA TRP A 162 -0.14 8.69 5.67
C TRP A 162 -0.28 10.20 5.73
N LEU A 163 -0.48 10.85 4.58
CA LEU A 163 -0.79 12.27 4.49
C LEU A 163 -2.10 12.60 5.20
N TYR A 164 -3.13 11.76 5.04
CA TYR A 164 -4.41 11.93 5.72
C TYR A 164 -4.25 11.81 7.24
N ALA A 165 -3.64 10.72 7.72
CA ALA A 165 -3.40 10.50 9.14
C ALA A 165 -2.54 11.62 9.75
N TRP A 166 -1.47 12.02 9.05
CA TRP A 166 -0.57 13.09 9.47
C TRP A 166 -1.25 14.45 9.54
N LEU A 167 -2.02 14.83 8.51
CA LEU A 167 -2.75 16.09 8.53
C LEU A 167 -3.79 16.14 9.65
N LEU A 168 -4.51 15.04 9.91
CA LEU A 168 -5.44 14.99 11.06
C LEU A 168 -4.72 15.12 12.40
N ALA A 169 -3.57 14.46 12.56
CA ALA A 169 -2.78 14.54 13.79
C ALA A 169 -2.17 15.94 14.00
N THR A 170 -1.82 16.62 12.92
CA THR A 170 -1.11 17.92 12.96
C THR A 170 -2.06 19.12 12.92
N ALA A 171 -3.25 18.97 12.34
CA ALA A 171 -4.23 20.05 12.18
C ALA A 171 -4.54 20.83 13.48
N PRO A 172 -4.68 20.20 14.67
CA PRO A 172 -4.93 20.93 15.92
C PRO A 172 -3.81 21.90 16.31
N SER A 173 -2.59 21.69 15.82
CA SER A 173 -1.40 22.50 16.14
C SER A 173 -1.08 23.55 15.06
N LEU A 174 -1.84 23.59 13.97
CA LEU A 174 -1.65 24.54 12.88
C LEU A 174 -2.62 25.73 13.03
N GLU A 175 -2.12 26.94 12.78
CA GLU A 175 -2.96 28.16 12.77
C GLU A 175 -3.96 28.14 11.61
N SER A 176 -3.55 27.63 10.45
CA SER A 176 -4.43 27.40 9.31
C SER A 176 -3.88 26.27 8.44
N LEU A 177 -4.78 25.52 7.80
CA LEU A 177 -4.45 24.52 6.80
C LEU A 177 -4.96 24.98 5.44
N SER A 178 -4.15 24.82 4.41
CA SER A 178 -4.51 25.23 3.05
C SER A 178 -5.79 24.55 2.56
N PRO A 179 -6.71 25.30 1.92
CA PRO A 179 -7.90 24.73 1.29
C PRO A 179 -7.59 23.62 0.27
N LEU A 180 -6.42 23.68 -0.40
CA LEU A 180 -5.99 22.66 -1.35
C LEU A 180 -5.68 21.33 -0.66
N LEU A 181 -4.90 21.34 0.43
CA LEU A 181 -4.62 20.13 1.21
C LEU A 181 -5.89 19.55 1.82
N ILE A 182 -6.78 20.41 2.34
CA ILE A 182 -8.09 19.99 2.85
C ILE A 182 -8.88 19.29 1.73
N SER A 183 -8.99 19.93 0.56
CA SER A 183 -9.78 19.40 -0.55
C SER A 183 -9.20 18.09 -1.11
N LYS A 184 -7.89 18.03 -1.34
CA LYS A 184 -7.24 16.86 -1.96
C LYS A 184 -7.07 15.69 -1.00
N ILE A 185 -6.67 15.94 0.24
CA ILE A 185 -6.25 14.90 1.18
C ILE A 185 -7.38 14.58 2.15
N LEU A 186 -7.91 15.58 2.88
CA LEU A 186 -8.93 15.32 3.91
C LEU A 186 -10.31 15.02 3.32
N GLN A 187 -10.74 15.77 2.30
CA GLN A 187 -12.00 15.53 1.58
C GLN A 187 -11.85 14.54 0.42
N ARG A 188 -10.62 14.10 0.12
CA ARG A 188 -10.31 13.11 -0.92
C ARG A 188 -10.86 13.42 -2.30
N LYS A 189 -10.96 14.71 -2.67
CA LYS A 189 -11.39 15.10 -4.02
C LYS A 189 -10.41 14.58 -5.07
N SER A 190 -10.94 14.31 -6.27
CA SER A 190 -10.13 13.88 -7.41
C SER A 190 -9.18 15.00 -7.86
N TRP A 191 -8.10 14.62 -8.55
CA TRP A 191 -7.17 15.59 -9.12
C TRP A 191 -7.85 16.58 -10.07
N ALA A 192 -8.84 16.12 -10.84
CA ALA A 192 -9.60 16.95 -11.77
C ALA A 192 -10.48 17.97 -11.03
N ALA A 193 -11.18 17.54 -9.98
CA ALA A 193 -12.00 18.45 -9.17
C ALA A 193 -11.15 19.51 -8.45
N CYS A 194 -9.96 19.14 -7.96
CA CYS A 194 -9.01 20.11 -7.40
C CYS A 194 -8.46 21.05 -8.48
N ALA A 195 -8.15 20.54 -9.67
CA ALA A 195 -7.67 21.37 -10.77
C ALA A 195 -8.70 22.46 -11.14
N GLU A 196 -9.97 22.07 -11.26
CA GLU A 196 -11.07 22.99 -11.53
C GLU A 196 -11.27 24.00 -10.39
N GLN A 197 -11.38 23.52 -9.15
CA GLN A 197 -11.64 24.37 -7.98
C GLN A 197 -10.54 25.42 -7.74
N PHE A 198 -9.28 25.08 -8.00
CA PHE A 198 -8.12 25.95 -7.73
C PHE A 198 -7.52 26.57 -9.01
N GLN A 199 -8.22 26.48 -10.14
CA GLN A 199 -7.81 27.06 -11.43
C GLN A 199 -6.41 26.60 -11.89
N LEU A 200 -6.13 25.31 -11.71
CA LEU A 200 -4.88 24.67 -12.12
C LEU A 200 -5.09 23.87 -13.42
N SER A 201 -4.06 23.79 -14.24
CA SER A 201 -4.08 23.20 -15.60
C SER A 201 -4.23 21.67 -15.64
N GLY A 202 -4.24 20.98 -14.49
CA GLY A 202 -4.47 19.54 -14.40
C GLY A 202 -3.66 18.86 -13.29
N LYS A 203 -3.70 17.51 -13.26
CA LYS A 203 -3.11 16.67 -12.20
C LYS A 203 -1.68 17.09 -11.82
N ARG A 204 -0.80 17.30 -12.81
CA ARG A 204 0.62 17.61 -12.55
C ARG A 204 0.80 18.88 -11.74
N GLN A 205 0.05 19.94 -12.06
CA GLN A 205 0.15 21.22 -11.36
C GLN A 205 -0.46 21.13 -9.96
N VAL A 206 -1.58 20.42 -9.81
CA VAL A 206 -2.20 20.14 -8.50
C VAL A 206 -1.25 19.35 -7.61
N GLU A 207 -0.67 18.27 -8.12
CA GLU A 207 0.26 17.41 -7.36
C GLU A 207 1.52 18.18 -6.96
N GLN A 208 2.05 19.03 -7.85
CA GLN A 208 3.18 19.90 -7.53
C GLN A 208 2.86 20.89 -6.41
N ALA A 209 1.69 21.54 -6.47
CA ALA A 209 1.25 22.46 -5.43
C ALA A 209 1.08 21.75 -4.07
N VAL A 210 0.45 20.57 -4.07
CA VAL A 210 0.32 19.71 -2.88
C VAL A 210 1.69 19.36 -2.30
N ARG A 211 2.65 18.94 -3.13
CA ARG A 211 4.02 18.61 -2.68
C ARG A 211 4.72 19.81 -2.05
N THR A 212 4.62 20.99 -2.67
CA THR A 212 5.22 22.23 -2.15
C THR A 212 4.63 22.62 -0.79
N GLU A 213 3.31 22.55 -0.62
CA GLU A 213 2.66 22.86 0.66
C GLU A 213 3.01 21.85 1.76
N ILE A 214 3.09 20.55 1.43
CA ILE A 214 3.54 19.52 2.38
C ILE A 214 4.99 19.77 2.81
N LEU A 215 5.90 20.09 1.87
CA LEU A 215 7.29 20.42 2.22
C LEU A 215 7.36 21.62 3.17
N ALA A 216 6.59 22.68 2.91
CA ALA A 216 6.56 23.86 3.78
C ALA A 216 6.05 23.52 5.20
N LEU A 217 5.01 22.67 5.31
CA LEU A 217 4.51 22.20 6.59
C LEU A 217 5.55 21.36 7.34
N LEU A 218 6.23 20.42 6.66
CA LEU A 218 7.29 19.61 7.26
C LEU A 218 8.42 20.48 7.83
N VAL A 219 8.90 21.47 7.06
CA VAL A 219 9.95 22.39 7.51
C VAL A 219 9.48 23.21 8.72
N ASN A 220 8.28 23.78 8.66
CA ASN A 220 7.74 24.58 9.77
C ASN A 220 7.58 23.78 11.07
N LEU A 221 7.19 22.51 10.96
CA LEU A 221 7.07 21.63 12.12
C LEU A 221 8.43 21.21 12.67
N GLN A 222 9.42 20.93 11.81
CA GLN A 222 10.81 20.67 12.23
C GLN A 222 11.45 21.89 12.89
N CYS A 223 11.08 23.11 12.48
CA CYS A 223 11.54 24.35 13.11
C CYS A 223 10.82 24.65 14.44
N LYS A 224 9.55 24.25 14.62
CA LYS A 224 8.78 24.46 15.85
C LYS A 224 9.00 23.36 16.88
N TYR A 225 9.32 22.16 16.43
CA TYR A 225 9.54 20.97 17.24
C TYR A 225 10.81 20.29 16.74
N THR A 226 11.95 20.61 17.36
CA THR A 226 13.07 19.66 17.43
C THR A 226 12.54 18.42 18.16
N LEU A 227 11.94 17.51 17.40
CA LEU A 227 11.52 16.20 17.90
C LEU A 227 12.80 15.46 18.30
N PRO A 228 12.91 14.99 19.55
CA PRO A 228 14.04 14.15 19.93
C PRO A 228 13.96 12.86 19.12
N ILE A 229 15.11 12.51 18.56
CA ILE A 229 15.39 11.29 17.80
C ILE A 229 15.01 10.06 18.63
#